data_AF-A0A7K5JRK3-F1
#
_entry.id   AF-A0A7K5JRK3-F1
#
_cell.length_a   1.000
_cell.length_b   1.000
_cell.length_c   1.000
_cell.angle_alpha   90.00
_cell.angle_beta   90.00
_cell.angle_gamma   90.00
#
_symmetry.space_group_name_H-M   'P 1'
#
loop_
_entity.id
_entity.type
_entity.pdbx_description
1 polymer ?
#
loop_
_entity_poly.entity_id
_entity_poly.type
_entity_poly.pdbx_seq_one_letter_code
_entity_poly.pdbx_strand_id
1 'polypeptide(L)' 'SASAFPPQKPKSELVRTSLRLLTSSAYRLQSECRKALPVESSPSTDIQLVTQQVIQCAYDIAKAAKQLVTITTKENNN' A
#
# COMPACT_ATOMS: atom_id res chain seq x y z
N SER A 1 -1.72 29.57 26.07
CA SER A 1 -1.00 28.38 25.58
C SER A 1 -1.61 27.97 24.25
N ALA A 2 -0.94 28.24 23.12
CA ALA A 2 -1.47 27.87 21.80
C ALA A 2 -1.06 26.43 21.49
N SER A 3 -2.04 25.52 21.45
CA SER A 3 -1.82 24.12 21.06
C SER A 3 -1.46 24.06 19.58
N ALA A 4 -0.22 23.65 19.29
CA ALA A 4 0.25 23.43 17.93
C ALA A 4 -0.46 22.20 17.35
N PHE A 5 -1.47 22.42 16.51
CA PHE A 5 -2.01 21.36 15.66
C PHE A 5 -0.91 20.91 14.69
N PRO A 6 -0.67 19.60 14.52
CA PRO A 6 0.34 19.11 13.59
C PRO A 6 0.03 19.65 12.19
N PRO A 7 1.04 20.14 11.45
CA PRO A 7 0.83 20.70 10.13
C PRO A 7 0.19 19.63 9.24
N GLN A 8 -1.04 19.89 8.79
CA GLN A 8 -1.69 19.03 7.81
C GLN A 8 -0.79 18.99 6.57
N LYS A 9 -0.28 17.80 6.25
CA LYS A 9 0.54 17.62 5.06
C LYS A 9 -0.23 18.10 3.83
N PRO A 10 0.42 18.83 2.91
CA PRO A 10 -0.25 19.32 1.72
C PRO A 10 -0.85 18.13 0.95
N LYS A 11 -2.09 18.28 0.46
CA LYS A 11 -2.83 17.22 -0.24
C LYS A 11 -1.99 16.53 -1.32
N SER A 12 -1.23 17.33 -2.10
CA SER A 12 -0.29 16.84 -3.13
C SER A 12 0.74 15.84 -2.58
N GLU A 13 1.27 16.09 -1.39
CA GLU A 13 2.21 15.18 -0.72
C GLU A 13 1.52 13.90 -0.26
N LEU A 14 0.29 14.00 0.26
CA LEU A 14 -0.49 12.83 0.64
C LEU A 14 -0.83 11.95 -0.57
N VAL A 15 -1.29 12.55 -1.68
CA VAL A 15 -1.54 11.83 -2.94
C VAL A 15 -0.26 11.17 -3.46
N ARG A 16 0.85 11.91 -3.53
CA ARG A 16 2.14 11.38 -3.98
C ARG A 16 2.61 10.22 -3.11
N THR A 17 2.44 10.34 -1.80
CA THR A 17 2.81 9.28 -0.83
C THR A 17 1.95 8.04 -1.03
N SER A 18 0.63 8.19 -1.12
CA SER A 18 -0.28 7.06 -1.33
C SER A 18 -0.07 6.40 -2.69
N LEU A 19 0.18 7.16 -3.76
CA LEU A 19 0.53 6.60 -5.07
C LEU A 19 1.86 5.83 -5.05
N ARG A 20 2.88 6.34 -4.35
CA ARG A 20 4.14 5.60 -4.15
C ARG A 20 3.91 4.32 -3.37
N LEU A 21 3.14 4.37 -2.29
CA LEU A 21 2.81 3.18 -1.49
C LEU A 21 2.07 2.15 -2.36
N LEU A 22 1.06 2.58 -3.12
CA LEU A 22 0.30 1.72 -4.02
C LEU A 22 1.21 1.02 -5.04
N THR A 23 2.08 1.79 -5.71
CA THR A 23 3.00 1.27 -6.73
C THR A 23 4.00 0.30 -6.11
N SER A 24 4.60 0.67 -4.98
CA SER A 24 5.58 -0.17 -4.28
C SER A 24 4.96 -1.48 -3.78
N SER A 25 3.75 -1.42 -3.21
CA SER A 25 3.06 -2.59 -2.69
C SER A 25 2.55 -3.49 -3.81
N ALA A 26 2.13 -2.93 -4.95
CA ALA A 26 1.77 -3.71 -6.14
C ALA A 26 2.98 -4.45 -6.72
N TYR A 27 4.15 -3.79 -6.77
CA TYR A 27 5.38 -4.41 -7.24
C TYR A 27 5.83 -5.56 -6.31
N ARG A 28 5.78 -5.33 -4.99
CA ARG A 28 6.05 -6.36 -3.99
C ARG A 28 5.06 -7.53 -4.10
N LEU A 29 3.77 -7.25 -4.21
CA LEU A 29 2.73 -8.26 -4.37
C LEU A 29 3.01 -9.15 -5.59
N GLN A 30 3.34 -8.55 -6.74
CA GLN A 30 3.68 -9.29 -7.95
C GLN A 30 4.88 -10.22 -7.72
N SER A 31 5.94 -9.72 -7.07
CA SER A 31 7.12 -10.53 -6.76
C SER A 31 6.80 -11.66 -5.78
N GLU A 32 6.00 -11.41 -4.74
CA GLU A 32 5.63 -12.43 -3.76
C GLU A 32 4.73 -13.50 -4.40
N CYS A 33 3.74 -13.11 -5.19
CA CYS A 33 2.91 -14.06 -5.95
C CYS A 33 3.74 -14.93 -6.89
N ARG A 34 4.79 -14.38 -7.50
CA ARG A 34 5.68 -15.13 -8.38
C ARG A 34 6.51 -16.17 -7.63
N LYS A 35 6.96 -15.86 -6.40
CA LYS A 35 7.65 -16.82 -5.51
C LYS A 35 6.76 -17.98 -5.06
N ALA A 36 5.44 -17.79 -5.05
CA ALA A 36 4.48 -18.85 -4.76
C ALA A 36 4.26 -19.81 -5.94
N LEU A 37 4.73 -19.47 -7.15
CA LEU A 37 4.52 -20.31 -8.33
C LEU A 37 5.43 -21.55 -8.29
N PRO A 38 4.90 -22.76 -8.58
CA PRO A 38 5.62 -24.01 -8.46
C PRO A 38 6.94 -24.09 -9.24
N VAL A 39 7.08 -23.29 -10.31
CA VAL A 39 8.28 -23.24 -11.16
C VAL A 39 9.46 -22.51 -10.49
N GLU A 40 9.21 -21.59 -9.56
CA GLU A 40 10.24 -20.87 -8.79
C GLU A 40 10.26 -21.26 -7.29
N SER A 41 9.29 -22.05 -6.85
CA SER A 41 9.24 -22.60 -5.50
C SER A 41 10.34 -23.66 -5.30
N SER A 42 11.51 -23.22 -4.82
CA SER A 42 12.51 -24.11 -4.23
C SER A 42 11.91 -24.91 -3.06
N PRO A 43 12.45 -26.09 -2.70
CA PRO A 43 11.96 -26.87 -1.54
C PRO A 43 12.09 -26.11 -0.20
N SER A 44 12.83 -24.99 -0.18
CA SER A 44 12.99 -24.08 0.96
C SER A 44 12.05 -22.86 0.93
N THR A 45 11.19 -22.71 -0.09
CA THR A 45 10.27 -21.57 -0.19
C THR A 45 9.16 -21.74 0.84
N ASP A 46 9.17 -20.89 1.87
CA ASP A 46 8.15 -20.87 2.92
C ASP A 46 6.85 -20.26 2.38
N ILE A 47 6.00 -21.09 1.77
CA ILE A 47 4.72 -20.69 1.15
C ILE A 47 3.81 -19.98 2.18
N GLN A 48 3.90 -20.36 3.47
CA GLN A 48 3.20 -19.70 4.56
C GLN A 48 3.63 -18.23 4.70
N LEU A 49 4.94 -17.97 4.72
CA LEU A 49 5.50 -16.62 4.74
C LEU A 49 5.11 -15.83 3.51
N VAL A 50 5.22 -16.42 2.30
CA VAL A 50 4.82 -15.74 1.05
C VAL A 50 3.34 -15.35 1.09
N THR A 51 2.47 -16.26 1.55
CA THR A 51 1.04 -15.99 1.73
C THR A 51 0.81 -14.83 2.69
N GLN A 52 1.52 -14.80 3.81
CA GLN A 52 1.43 -13.71 4.78
C GLN A 52 1.86 -12.37 4.15
N GLN A 53 2.92 -12.36 3.34
CA GLN A 53 3.42 -11.17 2.66
C GLN A 53 2.47 -10.68 1.56
N VAL A 54 1.85 -11.59 0.81
CA VAL A 54 0.79 -11.28 -0.16
C VAL A 54 -0.40 -10.61 0.52
N ILE A 55 -0.87 -11.16 1.64
CA ILE A 55 -1.96 -10.59 2.44
C ILE A 55 -1.60 -9.18 2.91
N GLN A 56 -0.39 -8.97 3.42
CA GLN A 56 0.08 -7.65 3.87
C GLN A 56 0.14 -6.65 2.71
N CYS A 57 0.68 -7.04 1.56
CA CYS A 57 0.72 -6.18 0.38
C CYS A 57 -0.68 -5.79 -0.10
N ALA A 58 -1.63 -6.73 -0.11
CA ALA A 58 -3.02 -6.46 -0.44
C ALA A 58 -3.65 -5.43 0.53
N TYR A 59 -3.35 -5.55 1.82
CA TYR A 59 -3.83 -4.62 2.83
C TYR A 59 -3.27 -3.20 2.64
N ASP A 60 -1.97 -3.08 2.35
CA ASP A 60 -1.33 -1.79 2.06
C ASP A 60 -1.90 -1.14 0.79
N ILE A 61 -2.15 -1.94 -0.26
CA ILE A 61 -2.78 -1.44 -1.49
C ILE A 61 -4.20 -0.92 -1.19
N ALA A 62 -5.01 -1.70 -0.47
CA ALA A 62 -6.36 -1.29 -0.10
C ALA A 62 -6.35 0.00 0.75
N LYS A 63 -5.41 0.11 1.69
CA LYS A 63 -5.23 1.30 2.52
C LYS A 63 -4.82 2.52 1.69
N ALA A 64 -3.83 2.39 0.80
CA ALA A 64 -3.40 3.47 -0.09
C ALA A 64 -4.53 3.91 -1.02
N ALA A 65 -5.26 2.97 -1.62
CA ALA A 65 -6.41 3.25 -2.48
C ALA A 65 -7.50 3.98 -1.69
N LYS A 66 -7.87 3.50 -0.51
CA LYS A 66 -8.84 4.18 0.38
C LYS A 66 -8.39 5.60 0.73
N GLN A 67 -7.10 5.81 1.02
CA GLN A 67 -6.57 7.14 1.28
C GLN A 67 -6.68 8.04 0.05
N LEU A 68 -6.32 7.57 -1.14
CA LEU A 68 -6.45 8.33 -2.39
C LEU A 68 -7.91 8.70 -2.68
N VAL A 69 -8.83 7.76 -2.52
CA VAL A 69 -10.27 8.03 -2.65
C VAL A 69 -10.71 9.07 -1.62
N THR A 70 -10.30 8.94 -0.36
CA THR A 70 -10.67 9.91 0.68
C THR A 70 -10.14 11.31 0.36
N ILE A 71 -8.89 11.43 -0.13
CA ILE A 71 -8.29 12.72 -0.50
C ILE A 71 -9.02 13.34 -1.70
N THR A 72 -9.37 12.53 -2.70
CA THR A 72 -10.02 12.98 -3.94
C THR A 72 -11.51 13.24 -3.75
N THR A 73 -12.22 12.46 -2.93
CA THR A 73 -13.68 12.63 -2.69
C THR A 73 -13.96 13.81 -1.77
N LYS A 74 -12.99 14.21 -0.92
CA LYS A 74 -13.07 15.47 -0.15
C LYS A 74 -13.07 16.73 -1.04
N GLU A 75 -12.79 16.62 -2.34
CA GLU A 75 -12.93 17.72 -3.31
C GLU A 75 -14.40 17.99 -3.69
N ASN A 76 -15.30 17.01 -3.59
CA ASN A 76 -16.63 17.10 -4.23
C ASN A 76 -17.76 17.57 -3.28
N ASN A 77 -17.39 18.06 -2.08
CA ASN A 77 -18.32 18.61 -1.08
C ASN A 77 -18.02 20.08 -0.75
N ASN A 78 -17.48 20.84 -1.71
CA ASN A 78 -17.39 22.30 -1.65
C ASN A 78 -18.20 22.90 -2.79
#